data_AF-A0A849TJU5-F1
#
_entry.id   AF-A0A849TJU5-F1
#
_cell.length_a   1.000
_cell.length_b   1.000
_cell.length_c   1.000
_cell.angle_alpha   90.00
_cell.angle_beta   90.00
_cell.angle_gamma   90.00
#
_symmetry.space_group_name_H-M   'P 1'
#
loop_
_entity.id
_entity.type
_entity.pdbx_description
1 polymer ?
#
loop_
_entity_poly.entity_id
_entity_poly.type
_entity_poly.pdbx_seq_one_letter_code
_entity_poly.pdbx_strand_id
1 'polypeptide(L)'
;MPHIIVEYSANLDTRMNMSNLLSQLHATALETGVFPIGGLRTRAARRDQFAIADSHPDNAFIHVQVRLGHGRTSEVRQKAAEHIFATLKSATADVFAKSPLGLTLELVEIDPIGTLKHNNLHTLVEARATGPIANFPWSNLPINEQITAAREMKKLSQADLARKLDLSRSTISQWEKGQTAPSRSNIKELARVLELPDGALNLSI
;
A
#
# COMPACT_ATOMS: atom_id res chain seq x y z
N MET A 1 7.72 -13.17 1.30
CA MET A 1 6.37 -13.21 0.74
C MET A 1 5.42 -13.15 1.92
N PRO A 2 4.96 -11.95 2.31
CA PRO A 2 4.14 -11.85 3.49
C PRO A 2 2.71 -12.36 3.27
N HIS A 3 2.18 -13.01 4.29
CA HIS A 3 0.83 -13.54 4.29
C HIS A 3 0.10 -13.12 5.55
N ILE A 4 -1.12 -12.64 5.42
CA ILE A 4 -2.05 -12.45 6.53
C ILE A 4 -3.17 -13.47 6.35
N ILE A 5 -3.33 -14.34 7.32
CA ILE A 5 -4.32 -15.41 7.32
C ILE A 5 -5.28 -15.15 8.48
N VAL A 6 -6.55 -14.94 8.16
CA VAL A 6 -7.59 -14.68 9.15
C VAL A 6 -8.47 -15.91 9.28
N GLU A 7 -8.39 -16.62 10.39
CA GLU A 7 -9.31 -17.71 10.71
C GLU A 7 -10.39 -17.20 11.65
N TYR A 8 -11.64 -17.56 11.39
CA TYR A 8 -12.77 -17.05 12.17
C TYR A 8 -13.92 -18.04 12.23
N SER A 9 -14.72 -17.97 13.28
CA SER A 9 -15.93 -18.80 13.43
C SER A 9 -17.07 -18.32 12.53
N ALA A 10 -17.78 -19.25 11.91
CA ALA A 10 -18.86 -18.97 10.96
C ALA A 10 -20.00 -18.09 11.52
N ASN A 11 -20.23 -18.13 12.83
CA ASN A 11 -21.23 -17.29 13.50
C ASN A 11 -20.89 -15.79 13.51
N LEU A 12 -19.77 -15.36 12.92
CA LEU A 12 -19.45 -13.94 12.72
C LEU A 12 -19.99 -13.36 11.40
N ASP A 13 -20.35 -14.17 10.41
CA ASP A 13 -20.82 -13.70 9.10
C ASP A 13 -22.08 -12.84 9.20
N THR A 14 -22.92 -13.11 10.20
CA THR A 14 -24.14 -12.35 10.49
C THR A 14 -23.89 -11.12 11.37
N ARG A 15 -22.70 -11.00 11.96
CA ARG A 15 -22.34 -9.93 12.91
C ARG A 15 -21.41 -8.87 12.33
N MET A 16 -20.62 -9.20 11.30
CA MET A 16 -19.73 -8.25 10.65
C MET A 16 -19.37 -8.64 9.22
N ASN A 17 -18.94 -7.64 8.45
CA ASN A 17 -18.45 -7.85 7.09
C ASN A 17 -16.97 -8.28 7.11
N MET A 18 -16.72 -9.57 6.90
CA MET A 18 -15.36 -10.13 6.88
C MET A 18 -14.51 -9.61 5.72
N SER A 19 -15.10 -9.30 4.56
CA SER A 19 -14.36 -8.71 3.43
C SER A 19 -13.85 -7.30 3.76
N ASN A 20 -14.62 -6.51 4.50
CA ASN A 20 -14.19 -5.20 4.99
C ASN A 20 -13.02 -5.34 5.98
N LEU A 21 -13.11 -6.29 6.92
CA LEU A 21 -12.01 -6.58 7.85
C LEU A 21 -10.72 -6.96 7.09
N LEU A 22 -10.80 -7.84 6.09
CA LEU A 22 -9.63 -8.23 5.29
C LEU A 22 -9.01 -7.05 4.55
N SER A 23 -9.85 -6.16 4.01
CA SER A 23 -9.40 -4.97 3.29
C SER A 23 -8.68 -3.99 4.23
N GLN A 24 -9.22 -3.76 5.43
CA GLN A 24 -8.59 -2.91 6.44
C GLN A 24 -7.25 -3.48 6.92
N LEU A 25 -7.21 -4.77 7.28
CA LEU A 25 -5.96 -5.42 7.69
C LEU A 25 -4.90 -5.40 6.58
N HIS A 26 -5.31 -5.57 5.31
CA HIS A 26 -4.42 -5.48 4.18
C HIS A 26 -3.84 -4.06 4.02
N ALA A 27 -4.70 -3.04 4.06
CA ALA A 27 -4.29 -1.63 3.96
C ALA A 27 -3.34 -1.24 5.09
N THR A 28 -3.70 -1.52 6.35
CA THR A 28 -2.84 -1.24 7.51
C THR A 28 -1.49 -1.93 7.42
N ALA A 29 -1.46 -3.19 6.96
CA ALA A 29 -0.19 -3.87 6.76
C ALA A 29 0.68 -3.13 5.73
N LEU A 30 0.13 -2.70 4.59
CA LEU A 30 0.90 -1.91 3.62
C LEU A 30 1.37 -0.57 4.22
N GLU A 31 0.53 0.12 4.99
CA GLU A 31 0.85 1.38 5.65
C GLU A 31 2.03 1.28 6.62
N THR A 32 2.27 0.10 7.22
CA THR A 32 3.46 -0.10 8.07
C THR A 32 4.79 0.08 7.33
N GLY A 33 4.80 -0.02 6.00
CA GLY A 33 6.02 -0.03 5.17
C GLY A 33 6.88 -1.30 5.33
N VAL A 34 6.49 -2.24 6.21
CA VAL A 34 7.24 -3.48 6.46
C VAL A 34 7.00 -4.52 5.36
N PHE A 35 5.83 -4.48 4.73
CA PHE A 35 5.36 -5.49 3.79
C PHE A 35 5.35 -4.93 2.35
N PRO A 36 6.07 -5.55 1.39
CA PRO A 36 6.05 -5.07 0.01
C PRO A 36 4.70 -5.34 -0.66
N ILE A 37 4.19 -4.35 -1.40
CA ILE A 37 2.88 -4.39 -2.07
C ILE A 37 2.74 -5.57 -3.05
N GLY A 38 3.75 -5.84 -3.89
CA GLY A 38 3.75 -7.00 -4.80
C GLY A 38 3.87 -8.37 -4.10
N GLY A 39 4.12 -8.35 -2.78
CA GLY A 39 4.37 -9.51 -1.95
C GLY A 39 3.23 -9.85 -0.98
N LEU A 40 2.41 -8.88 -0.57
CA LEU A 40 1.40 -9.07 0.46
C LEU A 40 0.17 -9.81 -0.07
N ARG A 41 -0.23 -10.86 0.65
CA ARG A 41 -1.47 -11.60 0.40
C ARG A 41 -2.27 -11.71 1.69
N THR A 42 -3.50 -11.22 1.68
CA THR A 42 -4.43 -11.33 2.81
C THR A 42 -5.59 -12.24 2.41
N ARG A 43 -5.95 -13.20 3.26
CA ARG A 43 -7.03 -14.16 2.99
C ARG A 43 -7.67 -14.62 4.30
N ALA A 44 -8.90 -15.12 4.21
CA ALA A 44 -9.58 -15.69 5.35
C ALA A 44 -9.90 -17.17 5.16
N ALA A 45 -10.02 -17.88 6.28
CA ALA A 45 -10.57 -19.22 6.35
C ALA A 45 -11.72 -19.25 7.38
N ARG A 46 -12.93 -19.46 6.88
CA ARG A 46 -14.13 -19.62 7.70
C ARG A 46 -14.15 -20.99 8.36
N ARG A 47 -14.53 -21.06 9.63
CA ARG A 47 -14.67 -22.30 10.39
C ARG A 47 -16.13 -22.57 10.70
N ASP A 48 -16.69 -23.56 9.99
CA ASP A 48 -18.04 -24.08 10.21
C ASP A 48 -18.17 -24.89 11.50
N GLN A 49 -17.11 -25.63 11.83
CA GLN A 49 -17.03 -26.47 13.02
C GLN A 49 -16.02 -25.84 13.98
N PHE A 50 -16.49 -25.51 15.18
CA PHE A 50 -15.69 -24.90 16.23
C PHE A 50 -16.34 -25.15 17.59
N ALA A 51 -15.51 -25.16 18.64
CA ALA A 51 -15.93 -25.10 20.04
C ALA A 51 -15.02 -24.09 20.73
N ILE A 52 -15.60 -23.13 21.46
CA ILE A 52 -14.89 -21.98 22.00
C ILE A 52 -15.24 -21.86 23.48
N ALA A 53 -14.22 -21.85 24.33
CA ALA A 53 -14.36 -21.75 25.78
C ALA A 53 -15.37 -22.76 26.35
N ASP A 54 -16.43 -22.28 27.01
CA ASP A 54 -17.53 -23.07 27.60
C ASP A 54 -18.52 -23.63 26.55
N SER A 55 -18.20 -23.53 25.26
CA SER A 55 -19.02 -23.99 24.14
C SER A 55 -20.38 -23.29 24.00
N HIS A 56 -20.55 -22.11 24.62
CA HIS A 56 -21.74 -21.29 24.38
C HIS A 56 -21.84 -20.89 22.89
N PRO A 57 -23.02 -21.02 22.23
CA PRO A 57 -23.17 -20.82 20.78
C PRO A 57 -22.84 -19.40 20.30
N ASP A 58 -22.95 -18.40 21.19
CA ASP A 58 -22.64 -17.01 20.86
C ASP A 58 -21.13 -16.70 20.83
N ASN A 59 -20.31 -17.57 21.45
CA ASN A 59 -18.87 -17.39 21.48
C ASN A 59 -18.30 -17.35 20.07
N ALA A 60 -17.45 -16.37 19.83
CA ALA A 60 -16.81 -16.15 18.54
C ALA A 60 -15.31 -16.03 18.69
N PHE A 61 -14.57 -16.27 17.60
CA PHE A 61 -13.15 -15.98 17.55
C PHE A 61 -12.71 -15.42 16.20
N ILE A 62 -11.65 -14.62 16.25
CA ILE A 62 -10.82 -14.26 15.10
C ILE A 62 -9.36 -14.48 15.48
N HIS A 63 -8.69 -15.36 14.75
CA HIS A 63 -7.26 -15.58 14.83
C HIS A 63 -6.57 -15.03 13.58
N VAL A 64 -5.56 -14.18 13.76
CA VAL A 64 -4.79 -13.58 12.67
C VAL A 64 -3.35 -14.04 12.72
N GLN A 65 -2.90 -14.77 11.70
CA GLN A 65 -1.50 -15.12 11.54
C GLN A 65 -0.85 -14.21 10.49
N VAL A 66 0.16 -13.44 10.90
CA VAL A 66 0.98 -12.59 10.03
C VAL A 66 2.31 -13.26 9.79
N ARG A 67 2.53 -13.78 8.58
CA ARG A 67 3.81 -14.39 8.18
C ARG A 67 4.65 -13.39 7.40
N LEU A 68 5.94 -13.29 7.70
CA LEU A 68 6.89 -12.45 6.95
C LEU A 68 8.22 -13.16 6.70
N GLY A 69 8.98 -12.68 5.71
CA GLY A 69 10.35 -13.18 5.51
C GLY A 69 11.26 -12.74 6.65
N HIS A 70 12.27 -13.57 6.95
CA HIS A 70 13.30 -13.26 7.93
C HIS A 70 14.04 -11.92 7.64
N GLY A 71 14.71 -11.39 8.66
CA GLY A 71 15.63 -10.24 8.52
C GLY A 71 15.08 -8.90 9.00
N ARG A 72 13.96 -8.89 9.74
CA ARG A 72 13.42 -7.68 10.39
C ARG A 72 13.77 -7.74 11.86
N THR A 73 14.11 -6.61 12.47
CA THR A 73 14.38 -6.57 13.91
C THR A 73 13.14 -6.90 14.73
N SER A 74 13.32 -7.29 15.98
CA SER A 74 12.23 -7.51 16.95
C SER A 74 11.32 -6.30 17.06
N GLU A 75 11.89 -5.09 17.08
CA GLU A 75 11.15 -3.84 17.29
C GLU A 75 10.28 -3.52 16.08
N VAL A 76 10.78 -3.72 14.85
CA VAL A 76 10.00 -3.53 13.62
C VAL A 76 8.85 -4.52 13.56
N ARG A 77 9.09 -5.79 13.90
CA ARG A 77 8.06 -6.83 13.95
C ARG A 77 6.99 -6.52 14.99
N GLN A 78 7.40 -6.14 16.20
CA GLN A 78 6.51 -5.78 17.28
C GLN A 78 5.60 -4.62 16.89
N LYS A 79 6.17 -3.51 16.40
CA LYS A 79 5.39 -2.34 15.97
C LYS A 79 4.39 -2.67 14.85
N ALA A 80 4.80 -3.50 13.89
CA ALA A 80 3.89 -3.95 12.82
C ALA A 80 2.75 -4.81 13.38
N ALA A 81 3.04 -5.76 14.27
CA ALA A 81 2.04 -6.60 14.92
C ALA A 81 1.05 -5.77 15.76
N GLU A 82 1.55 -4.83 16.57
CA GLU A 82 0.74 -3.92 17.39
C GLU A 82 -0.17 -3.05 16.52
N HIS A 83 0.32 -2.51 15.40
CA HIS A 83 -0.46 -1.68 14.50
C HIS A 83 -1.58 -2.48 13.80
N ILE A 84 -1.28 -3.68 13.32
CA ILE A 84 -2.29 -4.57 12.72
C ILE A 84 -3.32 -5.01 13.77
N PHE A 85 -2.88 -5.32 15.00
CA PHE A 85 -3.78 -5.71 16.08
C PHE A 85 -4.67 -4.56 16.55
N ALA A 86 -4.17 -3.32 16.55
CA ALA A 86 -4.99 -2.13 16.82
C ALA A 86 -6.12 -1.99 15.79
N THR A 87 -5.82 -2.23 14.51
CA THR A 87 -6.82 -2.23 13.43
C THR A 87 -7.85 -3.35 13.61
N LEU A 88 -7.40 -4.56 13.95
CA LEU A 88 -8.31 -5.67 14.26
C LEU A 88 -9.30 -5.27 15.37
N LYS A 89 -8.79 -4.76 16.50
CA LYS A 89 -9.62 -4.31 17.63
C LYS A 89 -10.63 -3.24 17.20
N SER A 90 -10.18 -2.24 16.44
CA SER A 90 -11.04 -1.14 15.99
C SER A 90 -12.13 -1.65 15.04
N ALA A 91 -11.79 -2.50 14.07
CA ALA A 91 -12.72 -3.07 13.10
C ALA A 91 -13.78 -3.99 13.74
N THR A 92 -13.45 -4.61 14.88
CA THR A 92 -14.34 -5.51 15.61
C THR A 92 -15.04 -4.86 16.81
N ALA A 93 -14.82 -3.56 17.07
CA ALA A 93 -15.23 -2.91 18.31
C ALA A 93 -16.74 -3.06 18.59
N ASP A 94 -17.58 -2.88 17.57
CA ASP A 94 -19.04 -3.02 17.70
C ASP A 94 -19.47 -4.45 18.05
N VAL A 95 -18.82 -5.47 17.46
CA VAL A 95 -19.12 -6.89 17.75
C VAL A 95 -18.64 -7.26 19.14
N PHE A 96 -17.44 -6.79 19.51
CA PHE A 96 -16.82 -7.02 20.81
C PHE A 96 -17.66 -6.41 21.95
N ALA A 97 -18.27 -5.25 21.72
CA ALA A 97 -19.14 -4.60 22.71
C ALA A 97 -20.50 -5.33 22.90
N LYS A 98 -20.95 -6.11 21.91
CA LYS A 98 -22.30 -6.70 21.87
C LYS A 98 -22.33 -8.21 22.09
N SER A 99 -21.21 -8.90 21.93
CA SER A 99 -21.16 -10.37 22.00
C SER A 99 -19.76 -10.89 22.39
N PRO A 100 -19.66 -12.11 22.95
CA PRO A 100 -18.37 -12.69 23.31
C PRO A 100 -17.50 -12.93 22.07
N LEU A 101 -16.31 -12.33 22.04
CA LEU A 101 -15.38 -12.42 20.92
C LEU A 101 -13.93 -12.51 21.41
N GLY A 102 -13.25 -13.60 21.07
CA GLY A 102 -11.81 -13.76 21.25
C GLY A 102 -11.03 -13.23 20.05
N LEU A 103 -10.04 -12.36 20.28
CA LEU A 103 -9.14 -11.85 19.25
C LEU A 103 -7.71 -12.30 19.55
N THR A 104 -7.01 -12.82 18.55
CA THR A 104 -5.60 -13.19 18.69
C THR A 104 -4.85 -12.85 17.42
N LEU A 105 -3.63 -12.36 17.57
CA LEU A 105 -2.70 -12.15 16.47
C LEU A 105 -1.34 -12.73 16.83
N GLU A 106 -0.78 -13.51 15.92
CA GLU A 106 0.61 -13.97 15.98
C GLU A 106 1.38 -13.51 14.74
N LEU A 107 2.66 -13.18 14.94
CA LEU A 107 3.56 -12.82 13.87
C LEU A 107 4.69 -13.85 13.79
N VAL A 108 4.81 -14.50 12.64
CA VAL A 108 5.68 -15.66 12.42
C VAL A 108 6.69 -15.36 11.31
N GLU A 109 7.97 -15.56 11.61
CA GLU A 109 9.01 -15.51 10.58
C GLU A 109 9.01 -16.80 9.74
N ILE A 110 9.11 -16.63 8.43
CA ILE A 110 9.24 -17.72 7.48
C ILE A 110 10.70 -18.16 7.47
N ASP A 111 10.91 -19.46 7.65
CA ASP A 111 12.23 -20.10 7.49
C ASP A 111 12.85 -19.73 6.13
N PRO A 112 14.05 -19.12 6.13
CA PRO A 112 14.72 -18.72 4.90
C PRO A 112 15.18 -19.90 4.02
N ILE A 113 15.33 -21.11 4.55
CA ILE A 113 15.81 -22.28 3.78
C ILE A 113 14.67 -22.84 2.92
N GLY A 114 13.49 -23.02 3.50
CA GLY A 114 12.32 -23.61 2.82
C GLY A 114 11.51 -22.67 1.93
N THR A 115 11.90 -21.39 1.80
CA THR A 115 11.09 -20.38 1.10
C THR A 115 11.48 -20.22 -0.38
N LEU A 116 10.80 -20.98 -1.25
CA LEU A 116 10.92 -20.85 -2.71
C LEU A 116 9.84 -19.90 -3.25
N LYS A 117 10.18 -19.09 -4.27
CA LYS A 117 9.29 -18.06 -4.82
C LYS A 117 9.42 -17.99 -6.33
N HIS A 118 8.29 -18.01 -7.03
CA HIS A 118 8.19 -17.68 -8.44
C HIS A 118 6.95 -16.81 -8.62
N ASN A 119 7.13 -15.52 -8.93
CA ASN A 119 6.06 -14.53 -8.86
C ASN A 119 6.33 -13.35 -9.81
N ASN A 120 5.44 -13.13 -10.79
CA ASN A 120 5.47 -11.95 -11.67
C ASN A 120 4.68 -10.74 -11.12
N LEU A 121 3.99 -10.89 -9.98
CA LEU A 121 3.16 -9.82 -9.42
C LEU A 121 3.97 -8.60 -8.98
N HIS A 122 5.23 -8.75 -8.59
CA HIS A 122 6.08 -7.60 -8.24
C HIS A 122 6.16 -6.62 -9.43
N THR A 123 6.60 -7.13 -10.58
CA THR A 123 6.71 -6.35 -11.82
C THR A 123 5.37 -5.76 -12.25
N LEU A 124 4.29 -6.53 -12.18
CA LEU A 124 2.97 -6.05 -12.61
C LEU A 124 2.38 -4.99 -11.66
N VAL A 125 2.60 -5.14 -10.35
CA VAL A 125 2.11 -4.16 -9.36
C VAL A 125 2.94 -2.88 -9.43
N GLU A 126 4.26 -2.98 -9.59
CA GLU A 126 5.12 -1.82 -9.85
C GLU A 126 4.68 -1.07 -11.11
N ALA A 127 4.44 -1.80 -12.21
CA ALA A 127 3.94 -1.21 -13.46
C ALA A 127 2.53 -0.59 -13.36
N ARG A 128 1.72 -0.96 -12.37
CA ARG A 128 0.43 -0.32 -12.10
C ARG A 128 0.59 0.92 -11.24
N ALA A 129 1.49 0.87 -10.27
CA ALA A 129 1.77 1.98 -9.35
C ALA A 129 2.42 3.18 -10.08
N THR A 130 3.20 2.91 -11.12
CA THR A 130 3.84 3.93 -11.95
C THR A 130 2.93 4.45 -13.08
N GLY A 131 1.67 3.99 -13.12
CA GLY A 131 0.83 4.09 -14.31
C GLY A 131 1.51 3.44 -15.53
N PRO A 132 0.94 3.53 -16.73
CA PRO A 132 1.71 3.18 -17.91
C PRO A 132 2.90 4.15 -18.03
N ILE A 133 4.07 3.77 -17.52
CA ILE A 133 5.36 4.38 -17.94
C ILE A 133 5.47 4.29 -19.47
N ALA A 134 4.84 3.27 -20.07
CA ALA A 134 4.76 3.01 -21.50
C ALA A 134 3.57 3.73 -22.15
N ASN A 135 3.75 5.00 -22.55
CA ASN A 135 3.14 5.68 -23.72
C ASN A 135 2.92 7.20 -23.52
N PHE A 136 3.61 7.85 -22.60
CA PHE A 136 3.72 9.30 -22.75
C PHE A 136 4.64 9.60 -23.94
N PRO A 137 4.24 10.50 -24.87
CA PRO A 137 5.07 10.86 -26.03
C PRO A 137 6.50 11.28 -25.67
N TRP A 138 6.71 11.72 -24.43
CA TRP A 138 7.98 12.22 -23.90
C TRP A 138 8.76 11.22 -23.03
N SER A 139 8.32 9.98 -22.85
CA SER A 139 8.95 9.02 -21.92
C SER A 139 10.46 8.77 -22.18
N ASN A 140 10.95 9.02 -23.40
CA ASN A 140 12.37 8.86 -23.77
C ASN A 140 13.13 10.20 -23.89
N LEU A 141 12.48 11.33 -23.60
CA LEU A 141 13.08 12.66 -23.70
C LEU A 141 13.79 13.01 -22.38
N PRO A 142 14.77 13.94 -22.39
CA PRO A 142 15.36 14.45 -21.15
C PRO A 142 14.31 15.23 -20.33
N ILE A 143 14.50 15.29 -19.00
CA ILE A 143 13.52 15.85 -18.04
C ILE A 143 13.00 17.24 -18.42
N ASN A 144 13.83 18.09 -19.01
CA ASN A 144 13.45 19.44 -19.45
C ASN A 144 12.39 19.41 -20.56
N GLU A 145 12.53 18.48 -21.51
CA GLU A 145 11.56 18.27 -22.59
C GLU A 145 10.31 17.55 -22.09
N GLN A 146 10.46 16.63 -21.12
CA GLN A 146 9.31 16.01 -20.46
C GLN A 146 8.41 17.05 -19.78
N ILE A 147 9.00 17.99 -19.04
CA ILE A 147 8.25 19.08 -18.38
C ILE A 147 7.51 19.93 -19.42
N THR A 148 8.19 20.28 -20.50
CA THR A 148 7.63 21.09 -21.60
C THR A 148 6.42 20.38 -22.22
N ALA A 149 6.58 19.11 -22.62
CA ALA A 149 5.53 18.34 -23.26
C ALA A 149 4.33 18.08 -22.32
N ALA A 150 4.60 17.78 -21.04
CA ALA A 150 3.58 17.56 -20.03
C ALA A 150 2.76 18.84 -19.74
N ARG A 151 3.44 20.00 -19.65
CA ARG A 151 2.79 21.32 -19.50
C ARG A 151 1.87 21.63 -20.69
N GLU A 152 2.36 21.39 -21.91
CA GLU A 152 1.63 21.69 -23.14
C GLU A 152 0.45 20.77 -23.36
N MET A 153 0.57 19.48 -23.02
CA MET A 153 -0.57 18.56 -23.01
C MET A 153 -1.72 19.07 -22.12
N LYS A 154 -1.38 19.70 -20.98
CA LYS A 154 -2.35 20.31 -20.06
C LYS A 154 -2.76 21.73 -20.46
N LYS A 155 -2.28 22.22 -21.62
CA LYS A 155 -2.56 23.57 -22.16
C LYS A 155 -2.21 24.70 -21.17
N LEU A 156 -1.18 24.51 -20.35
CA LEU A 156 -0.73 25.51 -19.38
C LEU A 156 0.38 26.37 -19.98
N SER A 157 0.38 27.67 -19.69
CA SER A 157 1.57 28.50 -19.92
C SER A 157 2.63 28.22 -18.84
N GLN A 158 3.88 28.62 -19.09
CA GLN A 158 4.93 28.58 -18.05
C GLN A 158 4.52 29.37 -16.80
N ALA A 159 3.78 30.48 -16.97
CA ALA A 159 3.30 31.29 -15.86
C ALA A 159 2.20 30.59 -15.05
N ASP A 160 1.33 29.82 -15.71
CA ASP A 160 0.26 29.06 -15.02
C ASP A 160 0.83 27.89 -14.23
N LEU A 161 1.80 27.17 -14.81
CA LEU A 161 2.49 26.09 -14.10
C LEU A 161 3.28 26.64 -12.90
N ALA A 162 3.98 27.76 -13.07
CA ALA A 162 4.68 28.44 -11.99
C ALA A 162 3.73 28.84 -10.85
N ARG A 163 2.57 29.44 -11.19
CA ARG A 163 1.54 29.82 -10.20
C ARG A 163 0.99 28.62 -9.43
N LYS A 164 0.78 27.48 -10.11
CA LYS A 164 0.28 26.25 -9.47
C LYS A 164 1.32 25.59 -8.55
N LEU A 165 2.61 25.80 -8.79
CA LEU A 165 3.72 25.24 -8.01
C LEU A 165 4.22 26.19 -6.92
N ASP A 166 3.66 27.41 -6.81
CA ASP A 166 4.18 28.50 -5.97
C ASP A 166 5.65 28.82 -6.26
N LEU A 167 6.00 28.85 -7.55
CA LEU A 167 7.36 29.13 -8.05
C LEU A 167 7.35 30.33 -9.00
N SER A 168 8.56 30.85 -9.27
CA SER A 168 8.73 31.89 -10.28
C SER A 168 8.65 31.32 -11.70
N ARG A 169 8.13 32.10 -12.65
CA ARG A 169 8.14 31.72 -14.08
C ARG A 169 9.56 31.45 -14.59
N SER A 170 10.56 32.19 -14.11
CA SER A 170 11.95 31.99 -14.49
C SER A 170 12.48 30.62 -14.07
N THR A 171 12.07 30.10 -12.89
CA THR A 171 12.41 28.72 -12.46
C THR A 171 11.91 27.69 -13.47
N ILE A 172 10.64 27.77 -13.88
CA ILE A 172 10.07 26.85 -14.89
C ILE A 172 10.80 27.00 -16.23
N SER A 173 11.09 28.22 -16.66
CA SER A 173 11.84 28.44 -17.90
C SER A 173 13.27 27.89 -17.85
N GLN A 174 13.94 27.93 -16.70
CA GLN A 174 15.29 27.37 -16.55
C GLN A 174 15.26 25.84 -16.61
N TRP A 175 14.23 25.22 -16.02
CA TRP A 175 14.00 23.77 -16.12
C TRP A 175 13.73 23.34 -17.55
N GLU A 176 12.80 23.99 -18.26
CA GLU A 176 12.46 23.62 -19.65
C GLU A 176 13.62 23.84 -20.63
N LYS A 177 14.50 24.82 -20.36
CA LYS A 177 15.73 25.05 -21.14
C LYS A 177 16.91 24.13 -20.75
N GLY A 178 16.74 23.28 -19.74
CA GLY A 178 17.81 22.41 -19.23
C GLY A 178 18.96 23.15 -18.52
N GLN A 179 18.75 24.41 -18.12
CA GLN A 179 19.77 25.20 -17.40
C GLN A 179 19.92 24.75 -15.94
N THR A 180 18.82 24.32 -15.33
CA THR A 180 18.79 23.72 -13.99
C THR A 180 17.84 22.52 -13.98
N ALA A 181 18.09 21.53 -13.13
CA ALA A 181 17.20 20.38 -12.98
C ALA A 181 16.28 20.56 -11.74
N PRO A 182 15.00 20.18 -11.82
CA PRO A 182 14.14 20.14 -10.63
C PRO A 182 14.63 19.08 -9.64
N SER A 183 14.46 19.37 -8.34
CA SER A 183 14.71 18.38 -7.29
C SER A 183 13.70 17.23 -7.36
N ARG A 184 13.99 16.11 -6.68
CA ARG A 184 13.02 15.01 -6.54
C ARG A 184 11.69 15.46 -5.92
N SER A 185 11.72 16.41 -5.00
CA SER A 185 10.50 16.99 -4.41
C SER A 185 9.69 17.74 -5.46
N ASN A 186 10.36 18.55 -6.28
CA ASN A 186 9.72 19.33 -7.35
C ASN A 186 9.15 18.43 -8.44
N ILE A 187 9.79 17.29 -8.75
CA ILE A 187 9.28 16.31 -9.73
C ILE A 187 7.96 15.69 -9.24
N LYS A 188 7.88 15.31 -7.96
CA LYS A 188 6.61 14.81 -7.37
C LYS A 188 5.51 15.86 -7.44
N GLU A 189 5.87 17.11 -7.11
CA GLU A 189 4.92 18.21 -7.10
C GLU A 189 4.44 18.59 -8.51
N LEU A 190 5.34 18.55 -9.50
CA LEU A 190 5.03 18.68 -10.93
C LEU A 190 4.03 17.60 -11.37
N ALA A 191 4.30 16.33 -11.04
CA ALA A 191 3.40 15.23 -11.38
C ALA A 191 2.02 15.43 -10.75
N ARG A 192 1.95 15.84 -9.48
CA ARG A 192 0.70 16.14 -8.77
C ARG A 192 -0.09 17.27 -9.45
N VAL A 193 0.56 18.40 -9.73
CA VAL A 193 -0.07 19.59 -10.33
C VAL A 193 -0.54 19.34 -11.76
N LEU A 194 0.19 18.51 -12.50
CA LEU A 194 -0.14 18.11 -13.86
C LEU A 194 -1.08 16.90 -13.91
N GLU A 195 -1.54 16.39 -12.76
CA GLU A 195 -2.40 15.21 -12.65
C GLU A 195 -1.83 14.00 -13.42
N LEU A 196 -0.53 13.81 -13.29
CA LEU A 196 0.21 12.69 -13.89
C LEU A 196 0.45 11.61 -12.83
N PRO A 197 0.50 10.33 -13.24
CA PRO A 197 0.90 9.26 -12.33
C PRO A 197 2.36 9.42 -11.90
N ASP A 198 2.68 8.84 -10.74
CA ASP A 198 4.05 8.83 -10.21
C ASP A 198 5.00 8.17 -11.22
N GLY A 199 6.09 8.85 -11.57
CA GLY A 199 7.08 8.36 -12.55
C GLY A 199 6.84 8.76 -14.00
N ALA A 200 5.74 9.48 -14.31
CA ALA A 200 5.51 10.07 -15.65
C ALA A 200 6.51 11.16 -16.03
N LEU A 201 7.15 11.77 -15.02
CA LEU A 201 8.31 12.65 -15.17
C LEU A 201 9.49 11.98 -14.47
N ASN A 202 10.54 11.70 -15.21
CA ASN A 202 11.73 11.03 -14.69
C ASN A 202 13.01 11.75 -15.13
N LEU A 203 14.02 11.68 -14.27
CA LEU A 203 15.38 12.04 -14.67
C LEU A 203 15.89 10.86 -15.50
N SER A 204 15.86 11.00 -16.83
CA SER A 204 16.55 10.08 -17.73
C SER A 204 18.00 9.96 -17.25
N ILE A 205 18.44 8.75 -16.94
CA ILE A 205 19.82 8.44 -16.53
C ILE A 205 20.73 8.56 -17.74
#